data_AF-A0A7G2M0K8-F1
#
_entry.id   AF-A0A7G2M0K8-F1
#
_cell.length_a   1.000
_cell.length_b   1.000
_cell.length_c   1.000
_cell.angle_alpha   90.00
_cell.angle_beta   90.00
_cell.angle_gamma   90.00
#
_symmetry.space_group_name_H-M   'P 1'
#
loop_
_entity.id
_entity.type
_entity.pdbx_description
1 polymer ?
#
loop_
_entity_poly.entity_id
_entity_poly.type
_entity_poly.pdbx_seq_one_letter_code
_entity_poly.pdbx_strand_id
1 'polypeptide(L)'
;APIGYFAPGVSKLAALYPLFMMPNAAHFVAAMLNPGAAGTTLAGQRGGEHPKLHRDTARLLGWDTFGVLSGQRDAAQIIAGKGQDLFLLQAEETTDHWVVGPTVQKSKQHPHAAGFTRLETWQAIWDGYFEPPTAIGEIIETAAVALKLLGGPEVSLTNAREFARELWARRRRETS
;
A
#
# COMPACT_ATOMS: atom_id res chain seq x y z
N ALA A 1 -12.73 14.17 -8.31
CA ALA A 1 -11.50 13.45 -7.88
C ALA A 1 -10.60 13.23 -9.10
N PRO A 2 -9.26 13.14 -8.93
CA PRO A 2 -8.29 13.02 -10.03
C PRO A 2 -8.63 11.97 -11.10
N ILE A 3 -9.25 10.85 -10.70
CA ILE A 3 -9.71 9.78 -11.62
C ILE A 3 -10.68 10.26 -12.71
N GLY A 4 -11.52 11.25 -12.42
CA GLY A 4 -12.47 11.80 -13.42
C GLY A 4 -11.78 12.54 -14.56
N TYR A 5 -10.53 12.97 -14.37
CA TYR A 5 -9.73 13.64 -15.38
C TYR A 5 -9.08 12.65 -16.35
N PHE A 6 -8.44 11.59 -15.84
CA PHE A 6 -7.68 10.66 -16.69
C PHE A 6 -8.46 9.38 -17.07
N ALA A 7 -9.50 9.01 -16.33
CA ALA A 7 -10.32 7.81 -16.58
C ALA A 7 -11.83 8.11 -16.38
N PRO A 8 -12.42 9.01 -17.18
CA PRO A 8 -13.81 9.45 -17.00
C PRO A 8 -14.83 8.31 -17.11
N GLY A 9 -14.57 7.29 -17.94
CA GLY A 9 -15.43 6.10 -18.07
C GLY A 9 -15.50 5.30 -16.77
N VAL A 10 -14.35 5.06 -16.14
CA VAL A 10 -14.27 4.36 -14.85
C VAL A 10 -14.93 5.17 -13.75
N SER A 11 -14.76 6.49 -13.76
CA SER A 11 -15.45 7.39 -12.84
C SER A 11 -16.98 7.33 -12.98
N LYS A 12 -17.49 7.25 -14.22
CA LYS A 12 -18.94 7.10 -14.48
C LYS A 12 -19.48 5.76 -13.98
N LEU A 13 -18.74 4.68 -14.20
CA LEU A 13 -19.10 3.34 -13.69
C LEU A 13 -19.10 3.29 -12.16
N ALA A 14 -18.10 3.90 -11.51
CA ALA A 14 -18.05 3.99 -10.06
C ALA A 14 -19.25 4.79 -9.50
N ALA A 15 -19.70 5.83 -10.20
CA ALA A 15 -20.85 6.64 -9.82
C ALA A 15 -22.19 5.88 -9.83
N LEU A 16 -22.24 4.66 -10.40
CA LEU A 16 -23.43 3.80 -10.34
C LEU A 16 -23.60 3.08 -9.00
N TYR A 17 -22.62 3.14 -8.09
CA TYR A 17 -22.69 2.45 -6.79
C TYR A 17 -24.00 2.70 -6.02
N PRO A 18 -24.54 3.93 -5.90
CA PRO A 18 -25.78 4.18 -5.16
C PRO A 18 -27.03 3.49 -5.75
N LEU A 19 -27.00 3.11 -7.04
CA LEU A 19 -28.12 2.43 -7.70
C LEU A 19 -28.14 0.93 -7.36
N PHE A 20 -26.96 0.31 -7.28
CA PHE A 20 -26.83 -1.13 -7.05
C PHE A 20 -26.52 -1.49 -5.61
N MET A 21 -26.04 -0.53 -4.82
CA MET A 21 -25.56 -0.71 -3.44
C MET A 21 -24.50 -1.82 -3.29
N MET A 22 -23.82 -2.17 -4.39
CA MET A 22 -22.82 -3.23 -4.49
C MET A 22 -21.56 -2.70 -5.21
N PRO A 23 -20.35 -3.10 -4.79
CA PRO A 23 -19.13 -2.83 -5.55
C PRO A 23 -19.24 -3.41 -6.96
N ASN A 24 -18.81 -2.65 -7.95
CA ASN A 24 -18.74 -3.10 -9.34
C ASN A 24 -17.29 -3.17 -9.82
N ALA A 25 -17.05 -3.66 -11.04
CA ALA A 25 -15.72 -3.81 -11.62
C ALA A 25 -14.84 -2.55 -11.51
N ALA A 26 -15.42 -1.35 -11.63
CA ALA A 26 -14.68 -0.09 -11.52
C ALA A 26 -13.99 0.10 -10.15
N HIS A 27 -14.58 -0.45 -9.07
CA HIS A 27 -14.03 -0.39 -7.73
C HIS A 27 -12.83 -1.30 -7.53
N PHE A 28 -12.72 -2.37 -8.34
CA PHE A 28 -11.63 -3.33 -8.26
C PHE A 28 -10.46 -2.96 -9.17
N VAL A 29 -10.72 -2.35 -10.32
CA VAL A 29 -9.67 -1.96 -11.28
C VAL A 29 -9.08 -0.58 -11.01
N ALA A 30 -9.68 0.23 -10.12
CA ALA A 30 -9.20 1.59 -9.83
C ALA A 30 -7.73 1.62 -9.40
N ALA A 31 -7.29 0.65 -8.60
CA ALA A 31 -5.90 0.52 -8.16
C ALA A 31 -4.93 0.09 -9.28
N MET A 32 -5.45 -0.39 -10.43
CA MET A 32 -4.68 -0.83 -11.59
C MET A 32 -4.64 0.20 -12.73
N LEU A 33 -5.20 1.40 -12.55
CA LEU A 33 -5.26 2.38 -13.65
C LEU A 33 -3.91 2.97 -14.04
N ASN A 34 -2.91 2.93 -13.15
CA ASN A 34 -1.52 3.36 -13.35
C ASN A 34 -1.34 4.51 -14.38
N PRO A 35 -1.96 5.70 -14.17
CA PRO A 35 -1.97 6.77 -15.16
C PRO A 35 -0.57 7.35 -15.45
N GLY A 36 0.40 7.12 -14.55
CA GLY A 36 1.79 7.54 -14.72
C GLY A 36 2.68 6.50 -15.40
N ALA A 37 2.13 5.37 -15.85
CA ALA A 37 2.89 4.25 -16.44
C ALA A 37 4.10 3.82 -15.58
N ALA A 38 3.93 3.77 -14.26
CA ALA A 38 4.98 3.33 -13.34
C ALA A 38 5.35 1.87 -13.65
N GLY A 39 6.64 1.59 -13.84
CA GLY A 39 7.13 0.24 -14.11
C GLY A 39 6.91 -0.75 -12.96
N THR A 40 6.71 -0.23 -11.75
CA THR A 40 6.43 -1.00 -10.54
C THR A 40 5.23 -0.41 -9.81
N THR A 41 4.21 -1.22 -9.54
CA THR A 41 3.00 -0.79 -8.81
C THR A 41 2.73 -1.72 -7.62
N LEU A 42 2.52 -1.14 -6.44
CA LEU A 42 2.03 -1.84 -5.25
C LEU A 42 0.63 -1.33 -4.90
N ALA A 43 -0.36 -2.21 -4.93
CA ALA A 43 -1.76 -1.90 -4.68
C ALA A 43 -2.28 -2.59 -3.40
N GLY A 44 -3.27 -1.98 -2.76
CA GLY A 44 -4.10 -2.65 -1.76
C GLY A 44 -5.34 -3.20 -2.45
N GLN A 45 -5.81 -4.36 -2.01
CA GLN A 45 -7.10 -4.89 -2.47
C GLN A 45 -8.18 -4.66 -1.42
N ARG A 46 -9.30 -4.07 -1.85
CA ARG A 46 -10.49 -3.86 -1.02
C ARG A 46 -11.40 -5.08 -1.10
N GLY A 47 -11.67 -5.68 0.06
CA GLY A 47 -12.52 -6.86 0.16
C GLY A 47 -11.69 -8.13 -0.05
N GLY A 48 -11.95 -9.16 0.73
CA GLY A 48 -11.15 -10.40 0.75
C GLY A 48 -11.29 -11.27 -0.51
N GLU A 49 -11.81 -10.71 -1.60
CA GLU A 49 -12.02 -11.45 -2.84
C GLU A 49 -10.73 -11.39 -3.67
N HIS A 50 -10.11 -12.56 -3.75
CA HIS A 50 -9.07 -12.98 -4.68
C HIS A 50 -8.01 -11.92 -5.05
N PRO A 51 -7.16 -11.45 -4.12
CA PRO A 51 -6.08 -10.53 -4.47
C PRO A 51 -5.10 -11.14 -5.50
N LYS A 52 -4.99 -12.48 -5.57
CA LYS A 52 -4.29 -13.18 -6.66
C LYS A 52 -4.79 -12.79 -8.05
N LEU A 53 -6.09 -12.53 -8.21
CA LEU A 53 -6.69 -12.18 -9.49
C LEU A 53 -6.14 -10.85 -10.03
N HIS A 54 -5.83 -9.88 -9.16
CA HIS A 54 -5.20 -8.62 -9.56
C HIS A 54 -3.80 -8.83 -10.13
N ARG A 55 -2.99 -9.66 -9.46
CA ARG A 55 -1.67 -10.03 -9.97
C ARG A 55 -1.77 -10.77 -11.30
N ASP A 56 -2.66 -11.73 -11.40
CA ASP A 56 -2.84 -12.52 -12.62
C ASP A 56 -3.36 -11.64 -13.78
N THR A 57 -4.22 -10.66 -13.48
CA THR A 57 -4.65 -9.64 -14.43
C THR A 57 -3.50 -8.75 -14.87
N ALA A 58 -2.64 -8.30 -13.95
CA ALA A 58 -1.46 -7.50 -14.30
C ALA A 58 -0.53 -8.27 -15.25
N ARG A 59 -0.33 -9.58 -15.02
CA ARG A 59 0.41 -10.45 -15.94
C ARG A 59 -0.23 -10.53 -17.32
N LEU A 60 -1.56 -10.70 -17.39
CA LEU A 60 -2.29 -10.73 -18.66
C LEU A 60 -2.22 -9.40 -19.42
N LEU A 61 -2.13 -8.28 -18.70
CA LEU A 61 -1.92 -6.94 -19.26
C LEU A 61 -0.46 -6.65 -19.64
N GLY A 62 0.45 -7.62 -19.46
CA GLY A 62 1.86 -7.50 -19.81
C GLY A 62 2.66 -6.60 -18.86
N TRP A 63 2.26 -6.50 -17.59
CA TRP A 63 3.02 -5.74 -16.60
C TRP A 63 4.20 -6.57 -16.09
N ASP A 64 5.38 -5.95 -15.99
CA ASP A 64 6.59 -6.64 -15.54
C ASP A 64 6.64 -6.78 -14.01
N THR A 65 6.21 -5.74 -13.29
CA THR A 65 6.33 -5.66 -11.83
C THR A 65 5.04 -5.14 -11.19
N PHE A 66 4.37 -6.02 -10.44
CA PHE A 66 3.14 -5.69 -9.73
C PHE A 66 3.05 -6.41 -8.38
N GLY A 67 2.58 -5.71 -7.35
CA GLY A 67 2.31 -6.29 -6.05
C GLY A 67 0.91 -5.93 -5.58
N VAL A 68 0.26 -6.87 -4.91
CA VAL A 68 -1.04 -6.63 -4.29
C VAL A 68 -1.08 -7.23 -2.88
N LEU A 69 -1.43 -6.37 -1.93
CA LEU A 69 -1.59 -6.72 -0.53
C LEU A 69 -3.07 -6.90 -0.21
N SER A 70 -3.42 -8.03 0.42
CA SER A 70 -4.76 -8.23 0.97
C SER A 70 -5.05 -7.20 2.06
N GLY A 71 -6.24 -6.59 2.02
CA GLY A 71 -6.54 -5.49 2.92
C GLY A 71 -8.00 -5.08 2.93
N GLN A 72 -8.24 -3.91 3.51
CA GLN A 72 -9.57 -3.30 3.62
C GLN A 72 -9.71 -2.09 2.69
N ARG A 73 -8.62 -1.70 2.01
CA ARG A 73 -8.51 -0.47 1.22
C ARG A 73 -7.74 -0.76 -0.07
N ASP A 74 -7.95 0.13 -1.02
CA ASP A 74 -7.25 0.22 -2.31
C ASP A 74 -5.80 0.70 -2.17
N ALA A 75 -5.47 1.37 -1.07
CA ALA A 75 -4.10 1.69 -0.69
C ALA A 75 -3.42 0.50 0.01
N ALA A 76 -2.25 0.10 -0.47
CA ALA A 76 -1.44 -0.92 0.18
C ALA A 76 -0.97 -0.42 1.55
N GLN A 77 -1.29 -1.18 2.60
CA GLN A 77 -0.87 -0.89 3.97
C GLN A 77 -0.71 -2.19 4.75
N ILE A 78 0.47 -2.38 5.34
CA ILE A 78 0.68 -3.39 6.37
C ILE A 78 0.06 -2.90 7.67
N ILE A 79 -0.81 -3.72 8.27
CA ILE A 79 -1.59 -3.36 9.46
C ILE A 79 -0.99 -4.06 10.69
N ALA A 80 -0.72 -3.29 11.75
CA ALA A 80 -0.13 -3.82 12.97
C ALA A 80 -0.96 -4.98 13.58
N GLY A 81 -0.27 -6.06 13.94
CA GLY A 81 -0.88 -7.25 14.55
C GLY A 81 -1.82 -8.04 13.65
N LYS A 82 -1.88 -7.75 12.33
CA LYS A 82 -2.64 -8.54 11.36
C LYS A 82 -1.72 -9.26 10.39
N GLY A 83 -2.05 -10.51 10.10
CA GLY A 83 -1.49 -11.23 8.97
C GLY A 83 -2.23 -10.86 7.68
N GLN A 84 -1.49 -10.72 6.60
CA GLN A 84 -1.97 -10.35 5.27
C GLN A 84 -1.24 -11.19 4.22
N ASP A 85 -1.98 -11.66 3.23
CA ASP A 85 -1.40 -12.20 2.00
C ASP A 85 -0.83 -11.07 1.14
N LEU A 86 0.33 -11.34 0.54
CA LEU A 86 1.02 -10.50 -0.43
C LEU A 86 1.30 -11.33 -1.68
N PHE A 87 0.83 -10.86 -2.83
CA PHE A 87 1.05 -11.51 -4.12
C PHE A 87 1.87 -10.60 -5.02
N LEU A 88 2.98 -11.11 -5.52
CA LEU A 88 3.91 -10.36 -6.36
C LEU A 88 4.02 -11.00 -7.74
N LEU A 89 4.21 -10.15 -8.74
CA LEU A 89 4.63 -10.43 -10.10
C LEU A 89 5.94 -9.66 -10.30
N GLN A 90 7.03 -10.35 -10.64
CA GLN A 90 8.33 -9.76 -10.91
C GLN A 90 8.99 -10.55 -12.04
N ALA A 91 9.23 -9.91 -13.19
CA ALA A 91 9.87 -10.54 -14.36
C ALA A 91 9.19 -11.88 -14.76
N GLU A 92 7.86 -11.83 -14.96
CA GLU A 92 6.98 -12.97 -15.28
C GLU A 92 6.79 -14.01 -14.16
N GLU A 93 7.63 -14.00 -13.13
CA GLU A 93 7.49 -14.89 -11.98
C GLU A 93 6.47 -14.37 -10.98
N THR A 94 5.66 -15.29 -10.45
CA THR A 94 4.68 -14.99 -9.42
C THR A 94 5.09 -15.58 -8.08
N THR A 95 5.12 -14.76 -7.03
CA THR A 95 5.43 -15.22 -5.67
C THR A 95 4.31 -14.84 -4.70
N ASP A 96 4.08 -15.74 -3.73
CA ASP A 96 3.07 -15.60 -2.69
C ASP A 96 3.78 -15.54 -1.34
N HIS A 97 3.48 -14.50 -0.56
CA HIS A 97 4.04 -14.32 0.78
C HIS A 97 2.93 -14.12 1.80
N TRP A 98 3.16 -14.63 3.01
CA TRP A 98 2.40 -14.25 4.19
C TRP A 98 3.20 -13.23 4.99
N VAL A 99 2.65 -12.03 5.18
CA VAL A 99 3.28 -10.95 5.94
C VAL A 99 2.48 -10.65 7.19
N VAL A 100 3.17 -10.49 8.32
CA VAL A 100 2.54 -10.14 9.59
C VAL A 100 3.00 -8.73 9.95
N GLY A 101 2.04 -7.84 10.15
CA GLY A 101 2.36 -6.48 10.59
C GLY A 101 2.98 -6.46 11.98
N PRO A 102 3.67 -5.37 12.34
CA PRO A 102 4.50 -5.34 13.53
C PRO A 102 3.65 -5.49 14.79
N THR A 103 4.12 -6.33 15.71
CA THR A 103 3.49 -6.50 17.03
C THR A 103 3.89 -5.33 17.90
N VAL A 104 3.10 -4.27 17.88
CA VAL A 104 3.29 -3.11 18.75
C VAL A 104 2.17 -3.10 19.78
N GLN A 105 2.50 -2.86 21.05
CA GLN A 105 1.47 -2.57 22.05
C GLN A 105 0.61 -1.41 21.55
N LYS A 106 -0.71 -1.63 21.47
CA LYS A 106 -1.65 -0.58 21.08
C LYS A 106 -1.46 0.61 22.02
N SER A 107 -0.79 1.65 21.55
CA SER A 107 -0.90 2.98 22.12
C SER A 107 -2.39 3.35 22.09
N LYS A 108 -2.97 3.68 23.24
CA LYS A 108 -4.35 4.19 23.32
C LYS A 108 -4.48 5.57 22.67
N GLN A 109 -3.36 6.24 22.38
CA GLN A 109 -3.35 7.50 21.65
C GLN A 109 -3.41 7.20 20.15
N HIS A 110 -4.61 7.33 19.58
CA HIS A 110 -4.73 7.53 18.14
C HIS A 110 -3.93 8.79 17.76
N PRO A 111 -3.30 8.81 16.58
CA PRO A 111 -2.49 9.95 16.14
C PRO A 111 -3.27 11.28 16.10
N HIS A 112 -4.60 11.22 16.04
CA HIS A 112 -5.49 12.35 16.23
C HIS A 112 -5.53 12.73 17.73
N ALA A 113 -4.42 13.26 18.24
CA ALA A 113 -4.41 14.00 19.48
C ALA A 113 -5.41 15.17 19.34
N ALA A 114 -6.22 15.41 20.37
CA ALA A 114 -7.23 16.46 20.35
C ALA A 114 -6.59 17.81 20.00
N GLY A 115 -6.94 18.38 18.84
CA GLY A 115 -6.47 19.69 18.39
C GLY A 115 -5.70 19.72 17.06
N PHE A 116 -5.20 18.59 16.56
CA PHE A 116 -4.48 18.53 15.27
C PHE A 116 -5.34 17.98 14.12
N THR A 117 -5.16 18.53 12.92
CA THR A 117 -5.65 17.98 11.67
C THR A 117 -4.87 16.72 11.29
N ARG A 118 -5.43 15.88 10.40
CA ARG A 118 -4.73 14.67 9.91
C ARG A 118 -3.39 14.99 9.26
N LEU A 119 -3.33 16.10 8.51
CA LEU A 119 -2.11 16.51 7.81
C LEU A 119 -1.03 16.88 8.82
N GLU A 120 -1.35 17.72 9.82
CA GLU A 120 -0.41 18.12 10.86
C GLU A 120 0.10 16.92 11.66
N THR A 121 -0.78 15.98 11.98
CA THR A 121 -0.39 14.72 12.62
C THR A 121 0.64 13.95 11.78
N TRP A 122 0.38 13.73 10.49
CA TRP A 122 1.30 12.98 9.63
C TRP A 122 2.61 13.73 9.39
N GLN A 123 2.55 15.05 9.30
CA GLN A 123 3.72 15.92 9.20
C GLN A 123 4.59 15.78 10.46
N ALA A 124 4.00 15.86 11.66
CA ALA A 124 4.69 15.67 12.93
C ALA A 124 5.33 14.28 13.07
N ILE A 125 4.67 13.23 12.55
CA ILE A 125 5.24 11.87 12.51
C ILE A 125 6.45 11.80 11.58
N TRP A 126 6.33 12.37 10.39
CA TRP A 126 7.44 12.39 9.44
C TRP A 126 8.62 13.21 9.99
N ASP A 127 8.36 14.36 10.61
CA ASP A 127 9.37 15.23 11.25
C ASP A 127 10.03 14.60 12.47
N GLY A 128 9.43 13.56 13.05
CA GLY A 128 9.91 12.96 14.30
C GLY A 128 9.48 13.71 15.57
N TYR A 129 8.61 14.71 15.46
CA TYR A 129 8.01 15.38 16.63
C TYR A 129 7.01 14.50 17.38
N PHE A 130 6.44 13.49 16.72
CA PHE A 130 5.54 12.52 17.31
C PHE A 130 5.84 11.12 16.79
N GLU A 131 6.21 10.19 17.67
CA GLU A 131 6.68 8.86 17.25
C GLU A 131 5.79 7.72 17.76
N PRO A 132 4.54 7.59 17.26
CA PRO A 132 3.66 6.49 17.63
C PRO A 132 4.23 5.17 17.08
N PRO A 133 4.66 4.22 17.95
CA PRO A 133 5.41 3.06 17.48
C PRO A 133 4.62 2.18 16.50
N THR A 134 3.29 2.16 16.63
CA THR A 134 2.40 1.44 15.71
C THR A 134 2.45 2.02 14.30
N ALA A 135 2.27 3.33 14.14
CA ALA A 135 2.24 3.94 12.81
C ALA A 135 3.63 3.89 12.14
N ILE A 136 4.69 4.09 12.92
CA ILE A 136 6.07 3.93 12.44
C ILE A 136 6.30 2.51 11.92
N GLY A 137 5.89 1.50 12.69
CA GLY A 137 6.00 0.11 12.27
C GLY A 137 5.24 -0.16 10.97
N GLU A 138 4.00 0.31 10.84
CA GLU A 138 3.21 0.15 9.62
C GLU A 138 3.86 0.83 8.41
N ILE A 139 4.44 2.02 8.58
CA ILE A 139 5.18 2.72 7.53
C ILE A 139 6.39 1.90 7.08
N ILE A 140 7.23 1.46 8.03
CA ILE A 140 8.46 0.71 7.73
C ILE A 140 8.13 -0.61 7.02
N GLU A 141 7.16 -1.38 7.52
CA GLU A 141 6.81 -2.66 6.90
C GLU A 141 6.15 -2.48 5.52
N THR A 142 5.31 -1.45 5.35
CA THR A 142 4.74 -1.13 4.03
C THR A 142 5.83 -0.71 3.04
N ALA A 143 6.78 0.11 3.48
CA ALA A 143 7.93 0.51 2.67
C ALA A 143 8.83 -0.70 2.33
N ALA A 144 9.03 -1.63 3.26
CA ALA A 144 9.80 -2.85 3.02
C ALA A 144 9.19 -3.70 1.91
N VAL A 145 7.86 -3.86 1.88
CA VAL A 145 7.17 -4.57 0.78
C VAL A 145 7.36 -3.85 -0.55
N ALA A 146 7.24 -2.53 -0.57
CA ALA A 146 7.48 -1.74 -1.79
C ALA A 146 8.93 -1.87 -2.28
N LEU A 147 9.91 -1.84 -1.37
CA LEU A 147 11.33 -2.00 -1.68
C LEU A 147 11.67 -3.41 -2.16
N LYS A 148 11.07 -4.45 -1.57
CA LYS A 148 11.16 -5.84 -2.06
C LYS A 148 10.65 -5.94 -3.49
N LEU A 149 9.50 -5.32 -3.77
CA LEU A 149 8.93 -5.32 -5.12
C LEU A 149 9.82 -4.56 -6.11
N LEU A 150 10.36 -3.41 -5.72
CA LEU A 150 11.25 -2.59 -6.55
C LEU A 150 12.61 -3.27 -6.80
N GLY A 151 13.14 -3.97 -5.81
CA GLY A 151 14.46 -4.61 -5.85
C GLY A 151 14.52 -5.92 -6.65
N GLY A 152 13.37 -6.47 -7.05
CA GLY A 152 13.31 -7.70 -7.86
C GLY A 152 13.24 -9.00 -7.05
N PRO A 153 13.26 -10.16 -7.75
CA PRO A 153 13.10 -11.48 -7.14
C PRO A 153 14.16 -11.81 -6.08
N GLU A 154 15.42 -11.43 -6.33
CA GLU A 154 16.59 -11.76 -5.50
C GLU A 154 16.63 -11.01 -4.15
N VAL A 155 15.98 -9.85 -4.05
CA VAL A 155 15.96 -9.09 -2.80
C VAL A 155 15.10 -9.82 -1.79
N SER A 156 15.65 -10.15 -0.62
CA SER A 156 14.86 -10.74 0.46
C SER A 156 14.00 -9.67 1.15
N LEU A 157 12.84 -10.06 1.68
CA LEU A 157 12.01 -9.14 2.47
C LEU A 157 12.75 -8.63 3.72
N THR A 158 13.63 -9.44 4.30
CA THR A 158 14.49 -9.05 5.42
C THR A 158 15.43 -7.90 5.04
N ASN A 159 16.13 -8.01 3.89
CA ASN A 159 17.02 -6.95 3.42
C ASN A 159 16.23 -5.67 3.11
N ALA A 160 15.05 -5.81 2.50
CA ALA A 160 14.17 -4.68 2.23
C ALA A 160 13.66 -3.99 3.51
N ARG A 161 13.41 -4.74 4.60
CA ARG A 161 13.06 -4.17 5.91
C ARG A 161 14.21 -3.39 6.53
N GLU A 162 15.42 -3.94 6.52
CA GLU A 162 16.59 -3.21 7.04
C GLU A 162 16.79 -1.91 6.26
N PHE A 163 16.68 -1.96 4.93
CA PHE A 163 16.78 -0.77 4.12
C PHE A 163 15.65 0.24 4.39
N ALA A 164 14.41 -0.23 4.59
CA ALA A 164 13.30 0.63 5.00
C ALA A 164 13.55 1.33 6.35
N ARG A 165 14.13 0.62 7.32
CA ARG A 165 14.53 1.17 8.63
C ARG A 165 15.59 2.25 8.48
N GLU A 166 16.59 2.02 7.64
CA GLU A 166 17.64 3.01 7.35
C GLU A 166 17.10 4.27 6.68
N LEU A 167 16.20 4.12 5.69
CA LEU A 167 15.54 5.25 5.05
C LEU A 167 14.69 6.04 6.05
N TRP A 168 13.92 5.33 6.89
CA TRP A 168 13.14 5.95 7.95
C TRP A 168 14.04 6.69 8.95
N ALA A 169 15.16 6.11 9.38
CA ALA A 169 16.08 6.76 10.31
C ALA A 169 16.71 8.05 9.75
N ARG A 170 16.90 8.12 8.42
CA ARG A 170 17.46 9.26 7.69
C ARG A 170 16.41 10.28 7.21
N ARG A 171 15.12 9.99 7.32
CA ARG A 171 14.00 10.69 6.66
C ARG A 171 13.89 12.21 6.86
N ARG A 172 14.64 12.80 7.81
CA ARG A 172 14.72 14.25 8.08
C ARG A 172 15.84 14.59 9.10
N ARG A 173 17.07 14.06 8.90
CA ARG A 173 18.26 14.50 9.68
C ARG A 173 19.15 15.50 8.93
N GLU A 174 18.86 15.83 7.67
CA GLU A 174 19.67 16.73 6.84
C GLU A 174 19.07 18.14 6.72
N THR A 175 18.52 18.67 7.81
CA THR A 175 18.12 20.09 7.84
C THR A 175 18.60 20.71 9.15
N SER A 176 19.87 21.10 9.14
CA SER A 176 20.48 22.11 10.02
C SER A 176 21.44 22.93 9.17
#